data_AF-A0A444DBZ6-F1
#
_entry.id   AF-A0A444DBZ6-F1
#
_cell.length_a   1.000
_cell.length_b   1.000
_cell.length_c   1.000
_cell.angle_alpha   90.00
_cell.angle_beta   90.00
_cell.angle_gamma   90.00
#
_symmetry.space_group_name_H-M   'P 1'
#
loop_
_entity.id
_entity.type
_entity.pdbx_description
1 polymer ?
#
loop_
_entity_poly.entity_id
_entity_poly.type
_entity_poly.pdbx_seq_one_letter_code
_entity_poly.pdbx_strand_id
1 'polypeptide(L)'
;MWYTQPSFMGIDLASDGHTIISLAELRSWGQCSSWTDFLPNPFLAGDYEISFADPCDYFTVGKVKAMTLSLSVLVAIELFNSLNALSEDNSLIQMPPWRNPWLLLAMLVSFGLHLVILYVPFLARTFGIVPLSLNEWLLVILVSAPVILIDEVLKYISRKQCWSDDHKQKMA
;
A
#
# COMPACT_ATOMS: atom_id res chain seq x y z
N MET A 1 -7.61 1.26 8.31
CA MET A 1 -8.40 0.28 7.55
C MET A 1 -8.29 -1.09 8.19
N TRP A 2 -7.08 -1.66 8.31
CA TRP A 2 -6.88 -2.98 8.91
C TRP A 2 -7.65 -3.18 10.24
N TYR A 3 -7.45 -2.31 11.24
CA TYR A 3 -8.13 -2.44 12.55
C TYR A 3 -9.66 -2.28 12.56
N THR A 4 -10.24 -1.56 11.59
CA THR A 4 -11.60 -1.01 11.73
C THR A 4 -12.59 -1.58 10.73
N GLN A 5 -12.14 -2.35 9.74
CA GLN A 5 -12.98 -2.83 8.64
C GLN A 5 -12.79 -4.33 8.45
N PRO A 6 -13.87 -5.14 8.47
CA PRO A 6 -13.79 -6.57 8.20
C PRO A 6 -13.41 -6.86 6.75
N SER A 7 -13.88 -6.01 5.84
CA SER A 7 -13.64 -6.14 4.41
C SER A 7 -13.51 -4.77 3.75
N PHE A 8 -12.82 -4.74 2.60
CA PHE A 8 -12.68 -3.53 1.80
C PHE A 8 -12.88 -3.86 0.33
N MET A 9 -13.85 -3.22 -0.32
CA MET A 9 -14.16 -3.40 -1.75
C MET A 9 -14.28 -4.88 -2.17
N GLY A 10 -14.89 -5.72 -1.32
CA GLY A 10 -15.11 -7.15 -1.60
C GLY A 10 -13.97 -8.08 -1.21
N ILE A 11 -12.85 -7.56 -0.71
CA ILE A 11 -11.73 -8.35 -0.16
C ILE A 11 -11.94 -8.51 1.35
N ASP A 12 -11.94 -9.74 1.84
CA ASP A 12 -12.01 -10.05 3.27
C ASP A 12 -10.65 -9.84 3.95
N LEU A 13 -10.59 -8.85 4.84
CA LEU A 13 -9.39 -8.46 5.58
C LEU A 13 -9.32 -9.12 6.96
N ALA A 14 -10.45 -9.60 7.49
CA ALA A 14 -10.55 -10.26 8.79
C ALA A 14 -10.28 -11.78 8.71
N SER A 15 -9.91 -12.29 7.53
CA SER A 15 -9.58 -13.71 7.31
C SER A 15 -8.41 -14.22 8.18
N ASP A 16 -7.56 -13.33 8.68
CA ASP A 16 -6.45 -13.62 9.58
C ASP A 16 -6.85 -13.74 11.07
N GLY A 17 -8.11 -13.43 11.40
CA GLY A 17 -8.66 -13.56 12.75
C GLY A 17 -8.43 -12.36 13.67
N HIS A 18 -7.93 -11.24 13.16
CA HIS A 18 -7.68 -10.05 13.98
C HIS A 18 -8.97 -9.46 14.57
N THR A 19 -8.86 -8.85 15.76
CA THR A 19 -10.02 -8.22 16.41
C THR A 19 -10.34 -6.87 15.78
N ILE A 20 -11.59 -6.69 15.37
CA ILE A 20 -12.09 -5.45 14.79
C ILE A 20 -12.48 -4.51 15.93
N ILE A 21 -12.05 -3.24 15.80
CA ILE A 21 -12.24 -2.21 16.82
C ILE A 21 -12.89 -0.99 16.18
N SER A 22 -13.72 -0.26 16.93
CA SER A 22 -14.31 0.98 16.42
C SER A 22 -13.27 2.10 16.28
N LEU A 23 -13.53 3.07 15.40
CA LEU A 23 -12.63 4.22 15.24
C LEU A 23 -12.56 5.07 16.52
N ALA A 24 -13.62 5.10 17.33
CA ALA A 24 -13.66 5.84 18.59
C ALA A 24 -12.69 5.25 19.61
N GLU A 25 -12.71 3.93 19.77
CA GLU A 25 -11.75 3.18 20.59
C GLU A 25 -10.33 3.35 20.04
N LEU A 26 -10.13 3.15 18.74
CA LEU A 26 -8.80 3.28 18.12
C LEU A 26 -8.18 4.68 18.34
N ARG A 27 -8.98 5.74 18.46
CA ARG A 27 -8.49 7.10 18.76
C ARG A 27 -8.04 7.25 20.21
N SER A 28 -8.64 6.53 21.15
CA SER A 28 -8.29 6.52 22.57
C SER A 28 -7.41 5.32 22.97
N TRP A 29 -6.72 4.68 22.00
CA TRP A 29 -5.89 3.49 22.22
C TRP A 29 -4.83 3.66 23.32
N GLY A 30 -4.33 4.87 23.55
CA GLY A 30 -3.39 5.18 24.64
C GLY A 30 -3.97 5.02 26.05
N GLN A 31 -5.30 4.91 26.18
CA GLN A 31 -6.00 4.61 27.43
C GLN A 31 -6.45 3.15 27.49
N CYS A 32 -5.95 2.27 26.62
CA CYS A 32 -6.39 0.88 26.51
C CYS A 32 -6.43 0.12 27.85
N SER A 33 -5.56 0.43 28.80
CA SER A 33 -5.57 -0.16 30.15
C SER A 33 -6.87 0.03 30.93
N SER A 34 -7.69 1.04 30.59
CA SER A 34 -8.97 1.31 31.24
C SER A 34 -10.15 0.55 30.61
N TRP A 35 -9.94 -0.09 29.46
CA TRP A 35 -10.99 -0.83 28.76
C TRP A 35 -11.14 -2.22 29.37
N THR A 36 -12.32 -2.55 29.87
CA THR A 36 -12.60 -3.85 30.51
C THR A 36 -13.04 -4.93 29.52
N ASP A 37 -13.55 -4.52 28.36
CA ASP A 37 -14.24 -5.41 27.41
C ASP A 37 -13.39 -5.74 26.19
N PHE A 38 -12.12 -5.32 26.19
CA PHE A 38 -11.21 -5.52 25.06
C PHE A 38 -10.35 -6.76 25.25
N LEU A 39 -10.66 -7.82 24.51
CA LEU A 39 -9.84 -9.02 24.41
C LEU A 39 -9.48 -9.29 22.94
N PRO A 40 -8.22 -9.04 22.54
CA PRO A 40 -7.77 -9.30 21.18
C PRO A 40 -7.54 -10.80 20.95
N ASN A 41 -7.99 -11.30 19.80
CA ASN A 41 -7.68 -12.64 19.35
C ASN A 41 -6.27 -12.68 18.74
N PRO A 42 -5.51 -13.77 18.93
CA PRO A 42 -4.32 -14.02 18.14
C PRO A 42 -4.65 -14.07 16.66
N PHE A 43 -3.74 -13.60 15.81
CA PHE A 43 -3.93 -13.59 14.37
C PHE A 43 -2.71 -14.12 13.62
N LEU A 44 -2.95 -14.56 12.37
CA LEU A 44 -1.90 -15.13 11.52
C LEU A 44 -1.21 -14.08 10.65
N ALA A 45 0.12 -14.16 10.63
CA ALA A 45 1.02 -13.31 9.84
C ALA A 45 1.97 -14.20 9.02
N GLY A 46 1.45 -14.75 7.92
CA GLY A 46 2.07 -15.85 7.19
C GLY A 46 2.07 -17.12 8.03
N ASP A 47 3.25 -17.71 8.25
CA ASP A 47 3.43 -18.92 9.05
C ASP A 47 3.56 -18.65 10.57
N TYR A 48 3.53 -17.38 10.98
CA TYR A 48 3.70 -16.98 12.37
C TYR A 48 2.36 -16.56 12.98
N GLU A 49 2.04 -17.11 14.15
CA GLU A 49 0.91 -16.67 14.98
C GLU A 49 1.38 -15.58 15.95
N ILE A 50 0.68 -14.45 15.95
CA ILE A 50 0.95 -13.35 16.87
C ILE A 50 -0.04 -13.44 18.04
N SER A 51 0.48 -13.84 19.20
CA SER A 51 -0.25 -13.88 20.47
C SER A 51 0.12 -12.69 21.37
N PHE A 52 -0.83 -12.24 22.19
CA PHE A 52 -0.66 -11.09 23.08
C PHE A 52 -0.67 -11.54 24.54
N ALA A 53 0.27 -11.03 25.35
CA ALA A 53 0.28 -11.27 26.79
C ALA A 53 -0.69 -10.31 27.49
N ASP A 54 -0.62 -9.03 27.14
CA ASP A 54 -1.57 -8.00 27.58
C ASP A 54 -2.46 -7.55 26.39
N PRO A 55 -3.75 -7.22 26.61
CA PRO A 55 -4.63 -6.75 25.53
C PRO A 55 -4.07 -5.56 24.76
N CYS A 56 -3.39 -4.65 25.45
CA CYS A 56 -2.84 -3.44 24.82
C CYS A 56 -1.65 -3.70 23.90
N ASP A 57 -1.03 -4.89 23.98
CA ASP A 57 0.03 -5.30 23.05
C ASP A 57 -0.49 -5.46 21.62
N TYR A 58 -1.80 -5.61 21.45
CA TYR A 58 -2.43 -5.62 20.14
C TYR A 58 -2.08 -4.38 19.30
N PHE A 59 -2.00 -3.21 19.93
CA PHE A 59 -1.68 -1.95 19.23
C PHE A 59 -0.17 -1.72 19.05
N THR A 60 0.68 -2.42 19.81
CA THR A 60 2.15 -2.23 19.77
C THR A 60 2.83 -3.32 18.94
N VAL A 61 2.48 -4.58 19.16
CA VAL A 61 2.98 -5.77 18.44
C VAL A 61 2.14 -6.03 17.20
N GLY A 62 0.81 -5.97 17.31
CA GLY A 62 -0.10 -6.26 16.19
C GLY A 62 -0.03 -5.25 15.04
N LYS A 63 0.46 -4.02 15.29
CA LYS A 63 0.63 -2.97 14.25
C LYS A 63 1.58 -3.37 13.13
N VAL A 64 2.43 -4.37 13.34
CA VAL A 64 3.44 -4.84 12.37
C VAL A 64 2.81 -5.13 11.00
N LYS A 65 1.60 -5.70 10.99
CA LYS A 65 0.87 -6.03 9.78
C LYS A 65 0.39 -4.79 9.05
N ALA A 66 -0.24 -3.86 9.77
CA ALA A 66 -0.65 -2.56 9.23
C ALA A 66 0.54 -1.73 8.70
N MET A 67 1.69 -1.76 9.39
CA MET A 67 2.92 -1.11 8.93
C MET A 67 3.44 -1.73 7.64
N THR A 68 3.44 -3.07 7.53
CA THR A 68 3.91 -3.76 6.33
C THR A 68 3.00 -3.52 5.13
N LEU A 69 1.67 -3.49 5.35
CA LEU A 69 0.70 -3.09 4.34
C LEU A 69 0.96 -1.66 3.86
N SER A 70 1.17 -0.72 4.79
CA SER A 70 1.47 0.68 4.45
C SER A 70 2.76 0.81 3.64
N LEU A 71 3.82 0.10 4.03
CA LEU A 71 5.09 0.09 3.31
C LEU A 71 4.92 -0.47 1.89
N SER A 72 4.18 -1.58 1.76
CA SER A 72 3.94 -2.23 0.46
C SER A 72 3.10 -1.37 -0.47
N VAL A 73 2.08 -0.66 0.05
CA VAL A 73 1.31 0.35 -0.70
C VAL A 73 2.22 1.47 -1.17
N LEU A 74 3.10 1.99 -0.31
CA LEU A 74 4.03 3.04 -0.69
C LEU A 74 4.96 2.60 -1.82
N VAL A 75 5.58 1.41 -1.70
CA VAL A 75 6.44 0.86 -2.76
C VAL A 75 5.66 0.66 -4.07
N ALA A 76 4.42 0.17 -4.01
CA ALA A 76 3.57 0.02 -5.19
C ALA A 76 3.24 1.37 -5.85
N ILE A 77 2.96 2.40 -5.05
CA ILE A 77 2.73 3.77 -5.53
C ILE A 77 3.97 4.31 -6.25
N GLU A 78 5.16 4.16 -5.68
CA GLU A 78 6.41 4.62 -6.31
C GLU A 78 6.68 3.90 -7.63
N LEU A 79 6.40 2.59 -7.71
CA LEU A 79 6.51 1.83 -8.95
C LEU A 79 5.51 2.33 -10.00
N PHE A 80 4.25 2.57 -9.63
CA PHE A 80 3.26 3.16 -10.53
C PHE A 80 3.62 4.58 -10.96
N ASN A 81 4.14 5.40 -10.06
CA ASN A 81 4.63 6.73 -10.37
C ASN A 81 5.82 6.68 -11.35
N SER A 82 6.75 5.73 -11.19
CA SER A 82 7.86 5.56 -12.13
C SER A 82 7.40 5.13 -13.53
N LEU A 83 6.34 4.33 -13.64
CA LEU A 83 5.69 4.00 -14.92
C LEU A 83 5.00 5.23 -15.53
N ASN A 84 4.40 6.06 -14.69
CA ASN A 84 3.78 7.31 -15.13
C ASN A 84 4.85 8.31 -15.61
N ALA A 85 5.99 8.41 -14.95
CA ALA A 85 7.10 9.25 -15.40
C ALA A 85 7.69 8.78 -16.75
N LEU A 86 7.74 7.46 -17.00
CA LEU A 86 8.15 6.94 -18.31
C LEU A 86 7.20 7.33 -19.45
N SER A 87 5.92 7.47 -19.14
CA SER A 87 4.86 7.86 -20.07
C SER A 87 4.60 9.38 -20.05
N GLU A 88 5.57 10.19 -19.63
CA GLU A 88 5.48 11.65 -19.68
C GLU A 88 5.44 12.16 -21.14
N ASP A 89 6.24 11.55 -22.04
CA ASP A 89 6.32 11.95 -23.45
C ASP A 89 5.09 11.51 -24.30
N ASN A 90 4.32 10.51 -23.86
CA ASN A 90 3.12 9.98 -24.54
C ASN A 90 2.30 9.16 -23.53
N SER A 91 0.97 9.16 -23.65
CA SER A 91 0.07 8.36 -22.79
C SER A 91 0.53 6.90 -22.64
N LEU A 92 0.28 6.28 -21.47
CA LEU A 92 0.55 4.86 -21.19
C LEU A 92 0.00 3.90 -22.27
N ILE A 93 -1.01 4.33 -23.00
CA ILE A 93 -1.66 3.56 -24.09
C ILE A 93 -0.82 3.60 -25.39
N GLN A 94 -0.06 4.68 -25.61
CA GLN A 94 0.70 4.92 -26.84
C GLN A 94 2.17 4.51 -26.73
N MET A 95 2.73 4.51 -25.52
CA MET A 95 4.09 4.07 -25.26
C MET A 95 4.11 2.88 -24.32
N PRO A 96 4.44 1.68 -24.84
CA PRO A 96 4.49 0.52 -24.00
C PRO A 96 5.76 0.56 -23.13
N PRO A 97 5.71 0.06 -21.89
CA PRO A 97 6.75 0.27 -20.87
C PRO A 97 8.13 -0.31 -21.23
N TRP A 98 8.20 -1.23 -22.20
CA TRP A 98 9.42 -1.89 -22.68
C TRP A 98 10.39 -0.96 -23.44
N ARG A 99 10.01 0.30 -23.71
CA ARG A 99 10.85 1.24 -24.47
C ARG A 99 12.11 1.67 -23.71
N ASN A 100 12.10 1.58 -22.37
CA ASN A 100 13.27 1.79 -21.52
C ASN A 100 13.53 0.55 -20.63
N PRO A 101 14.30 -0.43 -21.13
CA PRO A 101 14.56 -1.67 -20.38
C PRO A 101 15.38 -1.44 -19.11
N TRP A 102 16.19 -0.37 -19.04
CA TRP A 102 16.98 -0.04 -17.86
C TRP A 102 16.10 0.43 -16.70
N LEU A 103 15.08 1.25 -16.99
CA LEU A 103 14.11 1.66 -15.98
C LEU A 103 13.30 0.46 -15.47
N LEU A 104 12.85 -0.40 -16.39
CA LEU A 104 12.15 -1.64 -16.01
C LEU A 104 13.02 -2.55 -15.16
N LEU A 105 14.31 -2.67 -15.48
CA LEU A 105 15.24 -3.45 -14.66
C LEU A 105 15.38 -2.84 -13.25
N ALA A 106 15.51 -1.52 -13.14
CA ALA A 106 15.58 -0.84 -11.83
C ALA A 106 14.30 -1.06 -11.01
N MET A 107 13.13 -1.00 -11.64
CA MET A 107 11.85 -1.31 -11.01
C MET A 107 11.77 -2.78 -10.55
N LEU A 108 12.17 -3.72 -11.41
CA LEU A 108 12.17 -5.15 -11.08
C LEU A 108 13.13 -5.46 -9.94
N VAL A 109 14.30 -4.84 -9.91
CA VAL A 109 15.25 -4.98 -8.80
C VAL A 109 14.68 -4.39 -7.52
N SER A 110 14.07 -3.20 -7.57
CA SER A 110 13.42 -2.57 -6.42
C SER A 110 12.29 -3.42 -5.84
N PHE A 111 11.37 -3.88 -6.69
CA PHE A 111 10.28 -4.76 -6.28
C PHE A 111 10.79 -6.13 -5.82
N GLY A 112 11.79 -6.69 -6.50
CA GLY A 112 12.43 -7.93 -6.10
C GLY A 112 13.07 -7.82 -4.71
N LEU A 113 13.74 -6.71 -4.42
CA LEU A 113 14.28 -6.44 -3.09
C LEU A 113 13.17 -6.32 -2.04
N HIS A 114 12.04 -5.69 -2.38
CA HIS A 114 10.85 -5.64 -1.51
C HIS A 114 10.30 -7.04 -1.19
N LEU A 115 10.27 -7.95 -2.17
CA LEU A 115 9.89 -9.35 -1.93
C LEU A 115 10.92 -10.08 -1.05
N VAL A 116 12.22 -9.83 -1.28
CA VAL A 116 13.30 -10.42 -0.47
C VAL A 116 13.18 -10.02 1.00
N ILE A 117 12.94 -8.73 1.31
CA ILE A 117 12.78 -8.32 2.71
C ILE A 117 11.55 -8.95 3.37
N LEU A 118 10.45 -9.15 2.63
CA LEU A 118 9.20 -9.71 3.15
C LEU A 118 9.26 -11.22 3.38
N TYR A 119 9.86 -11.96 2.45
CA TYR A 119 9.82 -13.43 2.47
C TYR A 119 11.09 -14.07 3.04
N VAL A 120 12.20 -13.32 3.18
CA VAL A 120 13.38 -13.83 3.87
C VAL A 120 13.23 -13.60 5.38
N PRO A 121 13.10 -14.66 6.21
CA PRO A 121 12.75 -14.56 7.63
C PRO A 121 13.83 -13.87 8.48
N PHE A 122 15.08 -13.79 8.01
CA PHE A 122 16.12 -13.01 8.65
C PHE A 122 15.84 -11.50 8.51
N LEU A 123 15.58 -11.04 7.29
CA LEU A 123 15.33 -9.63 7.00
C LEU A 123 13.98 -9.19 7.58
N ALA A 124 12.94 -10.02 7.45
CA ALA A 124 11.63 -9.74 8.00
C ALA A 124 11.67 -9.47 9.51
N ARG A 125 12.47 -10.25 10.27
CA ARG A 125 12.69 -10.03 11.71
C ARG A 125 13.49 -8.77 12.01
N THR A 126 14.51 -8.45 11.22
CA THR A 126 15.32 -7.23 11.42
C THR A 126 14.51 -5.96 11.15
N PHE A 127 13.67 -5.95 10.12
CA PHE A 127 12.84 -4.81 9.75
C PHE A 127 11.51 -4.75 10.51
N GLY A 128 11.15 -5.80 11.25
CA GLY A 128 9.85 -5.89 11.92
C GLY A 128 8.71 -5.82 10.91
N ILE A 129 8.74 -6.70 9.91
CA ILE A 129 7.71 -6.82 8.88
C ILE A 129 7.25 -8.27 8.78
N VAL A 130 6.05 -8.46 8.23
CA VAL A 130 5.42 -9.78 8.11
C VAL A 130 5.09 -10.11 6.66
N PRO A 131 5.15 -11.39 6.24
CA PRO A 131 4.77 -11.77 4.89
C PRO A 131 3.28 -11.49 4.63
N LEU A 132 2.96 -10.99 3.44
CA LEU A 132 1.59 -10.67 3.04
C LEU A 132 0.90 -11.87 2.37
N SER A 133 -0.40 -12.01 2.66
CA SER A 133 -1.30 -12.93 1.96
C SER A 133 -1.75 -12.39 0.59
N LEU A 134 -2.36 -13.25 -0.25
CA LEU A 134 -2.87 -12.82 -1.56
C LEU A 134 -3.95 -11.73 -1.45
N ASN A 135 -4.84 -11.82 -0.46
CA ASN A 135 -5.88 -10.81 -0.22
C ASN A 135 -5.28 -9.44 0.12
N GLU A 136 -4.22 -9.45 0.93
CA GLU A 136 -3.47 -8.25 1.31
C GLU A 136 -2.71 -7.65 0.11
N TRP A 137 -2.15 -8.49 -0.76
CA TRP A 137 -1.55 -8.03 -2.01
C TRP A 137 -2.58 -7.40 -2.95
N LEU A 138 -3.77 -7.99 -3.06
CA LEU A 138 -4.86 -7.40 -3.83
C LEU A 138 -5.28 -6.04 -3.25
N LEU A 139 -5.35 -5.91 -1.92
CA LEU A 139 -5.58 -4.63 -1.25
C LEU A 139 -4.49 -3.61 -1.62
N VAL A 140 -3.21 -4.01 -1.58
CA VAL A 140 -2.07 -3.14 -1.92
C VAL A 140 -2.22 -2.58 -3.33
N ILE A 141 -2.53 -3.44 -4.31
CA ILE A 141 -2.72 -3.04 -5.70
C ILE A 141 -3.96 -2.15 -5.85
N LEU A 142 -5.07 -2.52 -5.22
CA LEU A 142 -6.33 -1.78 -5.30
C LEU A 142 -6.21 -0.36 -4.72
N VAL A 143 -5.49 -0.20 -3.61
CA VAL A 143 -5.28 1.10 -2.95
C VAL A 143 -4.27 1.97 -3.71
N SER A 144 -3.30 1.37 -4.40
CA SER A 144 -2.28 2.10 -5.17
C SER A 144 -2.71 2.42 -6.60
N ALA A 145 -3.62 1.65 -7.20
CA ALA A 145 -4.12 1.86 -8.57
C ALA A 145 -4.67 3.28 -8.88
N PRO A 146 -5.37 3.98 -7.96
CA PRO A 146 -5.87 5.33 -8.21
C PRO A 146 -4.78 6.35 -8.56
N VAL A 147 -3.53 6.14 -8.16
CA VAL A 147 -2.41 7.03 -8.50
C VAL A 147 -2.23 7.13 -10.02
N ILE A 148 -2.34 6.02 -10.74
CA ILE A 148 -2.26 5.99 -12.22
C ILE A 148 -3.37 6.83 -12.84
N LEU A 149 -4.60 6.74 -12.32
CA LEU A 149 -5.72 7.51 -12.83
C LEU A 149 -5.52 9.01 -12.60
N ILE A 150 -5.04 9.40 -11.41
CA ILE A 150 -4.77 10.80 -11.08
C ILE A 150 -3.69 11.37 -12.01
N ASP A 151 -2.59 10.66 -12.20
CA ASP A 151 -1.51 11.08 -13.08
C ASP A 151 -1.95 11.24 -14.55
N GLU A 152 -2.73 10.30 -15.08
CA GLU A 152 -3.19 10.39 -16.47
C GLU A 152 -4.19 11.56 -16.67
N VAL A 153 -5.03 11.84 -15.66
CA VAL A 153 -5.92 13.00 -15.66
C VAL A 153 -5.11 14.31 -15.62
N LEU A 154 -4.08 14.40 -14.79
CA LEU A 154 -3.20 15.58 -14.73
C LEU A 154 -2.47 15.81 -16.06
N LYS A 155 -1.94 14.75 -16.67
CA LYS A 155 -1.34 14.82 -18.02
C LYS A 155 -2.35 15.28 -19.07
N TYR A 156 -3.59 14.80 -19.00
CA TYR A 156 -4.64 15.20 -19.93
C TYR A 156 -4.97 16.71 -19.82
N ILE A 157 -5.07 17.23 -18.59
CA ILE A 157 -5.31 18.65 -18.32
C ILE A 157 -4.13 19.50 -18.82
N SER A 158 -2.90 19.11 -18.49
CA SER A 158 -1.67 19.80 -18.90
C SER A 158 -1.57 19.93 -20.43
N ARG A 159 -1.87 18.84 -21.17
CA ARG A 159 -1.90 18.86 -22.65
C ARG A 159 -2.91 19.86 -23.20
N LYS A 160 -4.09 19.99 -22.58
CA LYS A 160 -5.10 20.97 -23.01
C LYS A 160 -4.67 22.42 -22.77
N GLN A 161 -4.00 22.69 -21.65
CA GLN A 161 -3.50 24.04 -21.34
C GLN A 161 -2.35 24.44 -22.25
N CYS A 162 -1.39 23.55 -22.50
CA CYS A 162 -0.28 23.83 -23.42
C CYS A 162 -0.76 24.13 -24.86
N TRP A 163 -1.81 23.46 -25.32
CA TRP A 163 -2.46 23.77 -26.61
C TRP A 163 -3.14 25.15 -26.64
N SER A 164 -3.72 25.57 -25.51
CA SER A 164 -4.38 26.88 -25.38
C SER A 164 -3.37 28.03 -25.45
N ASP A 165 -2.18 27.85 -24.88
CA ASP A 165 -1.13 28.88 -24.86
C ASP A 165 -0.43 29.01 -26.23
N ASP A 166 -0.15 27.90 -26.93
CA ASP A 166 0.38 27.95 -28.31
C ASP A 166 -0.60 28.65 -29.28
N HIS A 167 -1.91 28.42 -29.09
CA HIS A 167 -2.94 29.05 -29.92
C HIS A 167 -3.08 30.56 -29.67
N LYS A 168 -2.83 31.02 -28.43
CA LYS A 168 -2.77 32.45 -28.10
C LYS A 168 -1.53 33.12 -28.67
N GLN A 169 -0.40 32.42 -28.69
CA GLN A 169 0.88 32.95 -29.18
C GLN A 169 0.97 33.02 -30.71
N LYS A 170 0.19 32.21 -31.44
CA LYS A 170 0.05 32.29 -32.91
C LYS A 170 -0.93 33.38 -33.41
N MET A 171 -1.73 33.97 -32.52
CA MET A 171 -2.73 35.00 -32.87
C MET A 171 -2.34 36.42 -32.41
N ALA A 172 -1.19 36.57 -31.74
CA ALA A 172 -0.60 37.84 -31.31
C ALA A 172 0.59 38.20 -32.22
#